data_AF-Q5FVI8-F1
#
_entry.id   AF-Q5FVI8-F1
#
_cell.length_a   1.000
_cell.length_b   1.000
_cell.length_c   1.000
_cell.angle_alpha   90.00
_cell.angle_beta   90.00
_cell.angle_gamma   90.00
#
_symmetry.space_group_name_H-M   'P 1'
#
loop_
_entity.id
_entity.type
_entity.pdbx_description
1 polymer ?
#
loop_
_entity_poly.entity_id
_entity_poly.type
_entity_poly.pdbx_seq_one_letter_code
_entity_poly.pdbx_strand_id
1 'polypeptide(L)'
;MAIDRKGGPTVAKETVKLAKEFFLSAEDTVLGLDLSGDPTIGQAKDFLEPLLEAKKAGLKLALHLAEIPNKEKETQMLLDLLPDRIGHGTFLNTPEAGSVDQVNFVRQHRIPLELCLTSNIKSQTVPSYDQHHFGFWYSVAHPSVICTDDKGVFATSLSQEYQLAAETFNLTPSQVWDLSYESINYIFASNNTRSELRKRWTHLKQKVLGCNEVNYF
;
A
#
# COMPACT_ATOMS: atom_id res chain seq x y z
N MET A 1 -4.87 -11.36 -6.36
CA MET A 1 -4.74 -12.63 -5.60
C MET A 1 -3.62 -12.46 -4.58
N ALA A 2 -3.52 -13.30 -3.55
CA ALA A 2 -2.48 -13.19 -2.52
C ALA A 2 -1.73 -14.52 -2.33
N ILE A 3 -0.42 -14.42 -2.16
CA ILE A 3 0.47 -15.51 -1.73
C ILE A 3 0.65 -15.36 -0.22
N ASP A 4 0.17 -16.34 0.55
CA ASP A 4 0.45 -16.43 1.98
C ASP A 4 1.83 -17.08 2.18
N ARG A 5 2.73 -16.39 2.88
CA ARG A 5 4.04 -16.88 3.31
C ARG A 5 4.01 -18.28 3.91
N LYS A 6 2.96 -18.64 4.68
CA LYS A 6 2.80 -19.97 5.30
C LYS A 6 2.58 -21.09 4.29
N GLY A 7 2.09 -20.79 3.09
CA GLY A 7 1.90 -21.77 2.01
C GLY A 7 3.20 -22.23 1.37
N GLY A 8 4.29 -21.47 1.52
CA GLY A 8 5.59 -21.79 0.94
C GLY A 8 5.65 -21.72 -0.59
N PRO A 9 6.79 -22.09 -1.19
CA PRO A 9 7.08 -21.83 -2.61
C PRO A 9 6.19 -22.61 -3.58
N THR A 10 5.75 -23.82 -3.21
CA THR A 10 4.87 -24.64 -4.06
C THR A 10 3.50 -23.98 -4.23
N VAL A 11 2.87 -23.57 -3.11
CA VAL A 11 1.58 -22.88 -3.15
C VAL A 11 1.71 -21.51 -3.82
N ALA A 12 2.83 -20.82 -3.63
CA ALA A 12 3.11 -19.57 -4.32
C ALA A 12 3.10 -19.74 -5.86
N LYS A 13 3.73 -20.80 -6.38
CA LYS A 13 3.73 -21.11 -7.83
C LYS A 13 2.34 -21.42 -8.36
N GLU A 14 1.55 -22.20 -7.62
CA GLU A 14 0.17 -22.51 -8.00
C GLU A 14 -0.71 -21.24 -8.00
N THR A 15 -0.53 -20.37 -7.01
CA THR A 15 -1.22 -19.08 -6.91
C THR A 15 -0.86 -18.18 -8.11
N VAL A 16 0.41 -18.11 -8.49
CA VAL A 16 0.87 -17.36 -9.68
C VAL A 16 0.27 -17.92 -10.95
N LYS A 17 0.27 -19.25 -11.11
CA LYS A 17 -0.35 -19.91 -12.26
C LYS A 17 -1.82 -19.51 -12.40
N LEU A 18 -2.59 -19.60 -11.30
CA LEU A 18 -4.00 -19.25 -11.30
C LEU A 18 -4.23 -17.75 -11.55
N ALA A 19 -3.39 -16.88 -10.98
CA ALA A 19 -3.46 -15.43 -11.22
C ALA A 19 -3.24 -15.09 -12.70
N LYS A 20 -2.31 -15.78 -13.37
CA LYS A 20 -2.07 -15.62 -14.82
C LYS A 20 -3.26 -16.08 -15.64
N GLU A 21 -3.87 -17.22 -15.30
CA GLU A 21 -5.07 -17.73 -15.98
C GLU A 21 -6.23 -16.73 -15.87
N PHE A 22 -6.49 -16.15 -14.69
CA PHE A 22 -7.53 -15.14 -14.52
C PHE A 22 -7.18 -13.80 -15.17
N PHE A 23 -5.93 -13.37 -15.14
CA PHE A 23 -5.47 -12.15 -15.82
C PHE A 23 -5.71 -12.21 -17.33
N LEU A 24 -5.57 -13.39 -17.95
CA LEU A 24 -5.79 -13.58 -19.38
C LEU A 24 -7.25 -13.85 -19.75
N SER A 25 -8.05 -14.42 -18.84
CA SER A 25 -9.42 -14.86 -19.14
C SER A 25 -10.51 -13.87 -18.74
N ALA A 26 -10.22 -12.94 -17.83
CA ALA A 26 -11.20 -11.96 -17.34
C ALA A 26 -10.57 -10.56 -17.26
N GLU A 27 -11.03 -9.65 -18.12
CA GLU A 27 -10.58 -8.26 -18.14
C GLU A 27 -10.85 -7.58 -16.79
N ASP A 28 -9.89 -6.77 -16.34
CA ASP A 28 -9.95 -5.95 -15.12
C ASP A 28 -10.35 -6.71 -13.83
N THR A 29 -10.18 -8.03 -13.77
CA THR A 29 -10.57 -8.86 -12.61
C THR A 29 -9.39 -9.20 -11.70
N VAL A 30 -8.38 -9.93 -12.20
CA VAL A 30 -7.14 -10.19 -11.46
C VAL A 30 -6.01 -9.38 -12.10
N LEU A 31 -5.65 -8.28 -11.45
CA LEU A 31 -4.67 -7.32 -11.99
C LEU A 31 -3.26 -7.48 -11.40
N GLY A 32 -3.16 -8.22 -10.31
CA GLY A 32 -1.91 -8.33 -9.58
C GLY A 32 -1.94 -9.37 -8.48
N LEU A 33 -0.76 -9.52 -7.89
CA LEU A 33 -0.47 -10.41 -6.79
C LEU A 33 0.03 -9.62 -5.59
N ASP A 34 -0.38 -10.13 -4.44
CA ASP A 34 0.10 -9.72 -3.14
C ASP A 34 1.02 -10.82 -2.54
N LEU A 35 2.06 -10.42 -1.80
CA LEU A 35 2.81 -11.32 -0.91
C LEU A 35 2.58 -10.82 0.52
N SER A 36 1.89 -11.63 1.32
CA SER A 36 1.47 -11.30 2.69
C SER A 36 1.54 -12.54 3.60
N GLY A 37 0.75 -12.55 4.67
CA GLY A 37 0.82 -13.56 5.72
C GLY A 37 1.87 -13.22 6.77
N ASP A 38 2.20 -14.19 7.62
CA ASP A 38 3.08 -13.97 8.77
C ASP A 38 4.51 -13.62 8.34
N PRO A 39 5.02 -12.40 8.59
CA PRO A 39 6.33 -11.94 8.11
C PRO A 39 7.51 -12.65 8.79
N THR A 40 7.26 -13.49 9.80
CA THR A 40 8.27 -14.35 10.43
C THR A 40 8.43 -15.70 9.71
N ILE A 41 7.50 -16.05 8.83
CA ILE A 41 7.45 -17.34 8.13
C ILE A 41 7.94 -17.20 6.68
N GLY A 42 8.67 -18.20 6.21
CA GLY A 42 9.26 -18.23 4.86
C GLY A 42 10.45 -17.27 4.71
N GLN A 43 11.23 -17.45 3.66
CA GLN A 43 12.30 -16.52 3.30
C GLN A 43 11.95 -15.84 1.97
N ALA A 44 12.25 -14.54 1.80
CA ALA A 44 11.96 -13.84 0.54
C ALA A 44 12.45 -14.60 -0.70
N LYS A 45 13.63 -15.24 -0.61
CA LYS A 45 14.23 -16.06 -1.68
C LYS A 45 13.30 -17.15 -2.21
N ASP A 46 12.43 -17.70 -1.37
CA ASP A 46 11.50 -18.78 -1.72
C ASP A 46 10.39 -18.26 -2.65
N PHE A 47 10.12 -16.95 -2.61
CA PHE A 47 9.06 -16.29 -3.36
C PHE A 47 9.57 -15.46 -4.55
N LEU A 48 10.89 -15.21 -4.66
CA LEU A 48 11.44 -14.37 -5.73
C LEU A 48 11.13 -14.91 -7.12
N GLU A 49 11.29 -16.21 -7.33
CA GLU A 49 11.04 -16.84 -8.63
C GLU A 49 9.55 -16.77 -9.04
N PRO A 50 8.57 -17.18 -8.22
CA PRO A 50 7.16 -17.04 -8.58
C PRO A 50 6.73 -15.57 -8.76
N LEU A 51 7.20 -14.65 -7.92
CA LEU A 51 6.88 -13.22 -8.07
C LEU A 51 7.48 -12.62 -9.34
N LEU A 52 8.70 -13.00 -9.71
CA LEU A 52 9.31 -12.58 -10.96
C LEU A 52 8.57 -13.14 -12.17
N GLU A 53 8.08 -14.39 -12.10
CA GLU A 53 7.24 -14.98 -13.14
C GLU A 53 5.93 -14.20 -13.30
N ALA A 54 5.27 -13.86 -12.20
CA ALA A 54 4.07 -13.02 -12.22
C ALA A 54 4.33 -11.66 -12.90
N LYS A 55 5.39 -10.97 -12.49
CA LYS A 55 5.77 -9.67 -13.08
C LYS A 55 6.03 -9.78 -14.58
N LYS A 56 6.73 -10.83 -15.02
CA LYS A 56 6.98 -11.11 -16.46
C LYS A 56 5.70 -11.35 -17.25
N ALA A 57 4.66 -11.88 -16.61
CA ALA A 57 3.34 -12.06 -17.21
C ALA A 57 2.51 -10.76 -17.27
N GLY A 58 3.01 -9.65 -16.73
CA GLY A 58 2.32 -8.35 -16.71
C GLY A 58 1.49 -8.10 -15.45
N LEU A 59 1.42 -9.06 -14.52
CA LEU A 59 0.75 -8.86 -13.24
C LEU A 59 1.50 -7.84 -12.40
N LYS A 60 0.73 -6.98 -11.73
CA LYS A 60 1.24 -6.00 -10.79
C LYS A 60 1.58 -6.64 -9.44
N LEU A 61 2.58 -6.12 -8.75
CA LEU A 61 2.99 -6.62 -7.44
C LEU A 61 2.71 -5.59 -6.34
N ALA A 62 1.95 -5.99 -5.32
CA ALA A 62 1.92 -5.34 -4.02
C ALA A 62 2.64 -6.27 -3.04
N LEU A 63 3.64 -5.80 -2.30
CA LEU A 63 4.40 -6.69 -1.40
C LEU A 63 4.36 -6.14 0.02
N HIS A 64 3.93 -6.95 0.98
CA HIS A 64 4.14 -6.66 2.40
C HIS A 64 5.63 -6.85 2.72
N LEU A 65 6.26 -5.75 3.12
CA LEU A 65 7.68 -5.71 3.50
C LEU A 65 7.91 -4.73 4.66
N ALA A 66 9.00 -4.96 5.39
CA ALA A 66 9.36 -4.19 6.57
C ALA A 66 8.19 -4.01 7.58
N GLU A 67 7.38 -5.06 7.79
CA GLU A 67 6.32 -5.09 8.83
C GLU A 67 6.88 -5.35 10.24
N ILE A 68 8.09 -5.91 10.32
CA ILE A 68 8.81 -6.20 11.56
C ILE A 68 10.27 -5.72 11.43
N PRO A 69 10.95 -5.38 12.54
CA PRO A 69 12.32 -4.89 12.52
C PRO A 69 13.33 -5.97 12.12
N ASN A 70 14.57 -5.58 11.81
CA ASN A 70 15.70 -6.46 11.50
C ASN A 70 15.48 -7.37 10.27
N LYS A 71 14.78 -6.85 9.26
CA LYS A 71 14.46 -7.54 7.99
C LYS A 71 15.05 -6.83 6.78
N GLU A 72 16.13 -6.08 6.95
CA GLU A 72 16.71 -5.22 5.92
C GLU A 72 17.11 -6.05 4.69
N LYS A 73 17.81 -7.17 4.88
CA LYS A 73 18.22 -8.04 3.76
C LYS A 73 17.03 -8.61 2.99
N GLU A 74 15.98 -9.02 3.71
CA GLU A 74 14.76 -9.56 3.10
C GLU A 74 14.00 -8.48 2.34
N THR A 75 13.88 -7.29 2.94
CA THR A 75 13.28 -6.10 2.36
C THR A 75 14.00 -5.71 1.07
N GLN A 76 15.34 -5.69 1.06
CA GLN A 76 16.11 -5.38 -0.13
C GLN A 76 15.83 -6.39 -1.26
N MET A 77 15.82 -7.69 -0.97
CA MET A 77 15.52 -8.72 -1.98
C MET A 77 14.15 -8.52 -2.63
N LEU A 78 13.15 -8.10 -1.85
CA LEU A 78 11.80 -7.84 -2.37
C LEU A 78 11.74 -6.50 -3.12
N LEU A 79 12.46 -5.47 -2.66
CA LEU A 79 12.58 -4.19 -3.37
C LEU A 79 13.29 -4.35 -4.73
N ASP A 80 14.25 -5.26 -4.85
CA ASP A 80 14.95 -5.56 -6.10
C ASP A 80 14.01 -6.12 -7.19
N LEU A 81 12.82 -6.62 -6.83
CA LEU A 81 11.76 -6.98 -7.77
C LEU A 81 11.00 -5.76 -8.33
N LEU A 82 11.28 -4.56 -7.81
CA LEU A 82 10.60 -3.31 -8.12
C LEU A 82 9.08 -3.42 -7.99
N PRO A 83 8.54 -3.69 -6.78
CA PRO A 83 7.10 -3.84 -6.61
C PRO A 83 6.36 -2.58 -7.03
N ASP A 84 5.13 -2.75 -7.51
CA ASP A 84 4.29 -1.62 -7.93
C ASP A 84 3.67 -0.88 -6.74
N ARG A 85 3.50 -1.55 -5.58
CA ARG A 85 3.17 -0.96 -4.28
C ARG A 85 3.80 -1.73 -3.12
N ILE A 86 3.93 -1.08 -1.97
CA ILE A 86 4.43 -1.65 -0.72
C ILE A 86 3.31 -1.67 0.31
N GLY A 87 3.01 -2.85 0.85
CA GLY A 87 2.13 -3.03 2.00
C GLY A 87 2.87 -2.67 3.29
N HIS A 88 2.27 -1.80 4.11
CA HIS A 88 2.81 -1.27 5.36
C HIS A 88 4.11 -0.48 5.20
N GLY A 89 5.27 -1.14 5.13
CA GLY A 89 6.58 -0.49 5.15
C GLY A 89 6.93 0.20 6.48
N THR A 90 6.40 -0.30 7.60
CA THR A 90 6.51 0.33 8.93
C THR A 90 7.95 0.55 9.38
N PHE A 91 8.82 -0.42 9.15
CA PHE A 91 10.23 -0.39 9.54
C PHE A 91 11.15 0.02 8.38
N LEU A 92 10.63 0.63 7.31
CA LEU A 92 11.48 1.15 6.24
C LEU A 92 12.28 2.38 6.68
N ASN A 93 11.72 3.24 7.53
CA ASN A 93 12.29 4.54 7.87
C ASN A 93 12.88 4.61 9.29
N THR A 94 13.27 3.48 9.86
CA THR A 94 13.90 3.41 11.19
C THR A 94 15.41 3.72 11.11
N PRO A 95 16.11 4.09 12.19
CA PRO A 95 17.47 4.68 12.11
C PRO A 95 18.64 3.74 11.76
N GLU A 96 18.40 2.52 11.28
CA GLU A 96 19.45 1.52 11.02
C GLU A 96 20.17 1.77 9.69
N ALA A 97 21.46 1.42 9.60
CA ALA A 97 22.27 1.76 8.41
C ALA A 97 21.72 1.23 7.06
N GLY A 98 20.99 0.10 7.07
CA GLY A 98 20.37 -0.46 5.85
C GLY A 98 19.05 0.20 5.46
N SER A 99 18.39 0.92 6.37
CA SER A 99 17.09 1.55 6.12
C SER A 99 17.24 2.79 5.24
N VAL A 100 18.32 3.57 5.39
CA VAL A 100 18.53 4.82 4.64
C VAL A 100 18.62 4.54 3.14
N ASP A 101 19.34 3.50 2.75
CA ASP A 101 19.44 3.08 1.35
C ASP A 101 18.09 2.59 0.82
N GLN A 102 17.31 1.88 1.63
CA GLN A 102 15.97 1.40 1.28
C GLN A 102 14.95 2.54 1.14
N VAL A 103 14.98 3.52 2.04
CA VAL A 103 14.18 4.74 1.94
C VAL A 103 14.52 5.48 0.65
N ASN A 104 15.80 5.67 0.36
CA ASN A 104 16.25 6.33 -0.86
C ASN A 104 15.80 5.58 -2.11
N PHE A 105 15.93 4.25 -2.12
CA PHE A 105 15.46 3.40 -3.21
C PHE A 105 13.96 3.56 -3.45
N VAL A 106 13.14 3.45 -2.39
CA VAL A 106 11.68 3.58 -2.47
C VAL A 106 11.29 4.97 -2.97
N ARG A 107 11.94 6.03 -2.48
CA ARG A 107 11.72 7.43 -2.92
C ARG A 107 12.10 7.66 -4.37
N GLN A 108 13.26 7.15 -4.79
CA GLN A 108 13.75 7.30 -6.16
C GLN A 108 12.81 6.64 -7.16
N HIS A 109 12.31 5.45 -6.84
CA HIS A 109 11.37 4.71 -7.70
C HIS A 109 9.91 5.12 -7.51
N ARG A 110 9.63 6.02 -6.56
CA ARG A 110 8.28 6.50 -6.21
C ARG A 110 7.27 5.37 -5.96
N ILE A 111 7.72 4.29 -5.30
CA ILE A 111 6.87 3.13 -5.01
C ILE A 111 5.86 3.52 -3.93
N PRO A 112 4.54 3.50 -4.21
CA PRO A 112 3.52 3.89 -3.24
C PRO A 112 3.47 2.96 -2.03
N LEU A 113 3.27 3.55 -0.84
CA LEU A 113 3.01 2.81 0.40
C LEU A 113 1.52 2.76 0.70
N GLU A 114 1.05 1.56 1.02
CA GLU A 114 -0.27 1.29 1.61
C GLU A 114 -0.12 1.38 3.14
N LEU A 115 -0.72 2.40 3.74
CA LEU A 115 -0.51 2.80 5.12
C LEU A 115 -1.77 2.49 5.95
N CYS A 116 -1.59 1.59 6.91
CA CYS A 116 -2.67 0.93 7.65
C CYS A 116 -2.62 1.31 9.14
N LEU A 117 -3.07 2.52 9.48
CA LEU A 117 -2.87 3.13 10.80
C LEU A 117 -3.40 2.26 11.94
N THR A 118 -4.68 1.87 11.88
CA THR A 118 -5.26 1.07 12.96
C THR A 118 -4.64 -0.32 13.04
N SER A 119 -4.34 -0.96 11.91
CA SER A 119 -3.63 -2.25 11.89
C SER A 119 -2.28 -2.15 12.59
N ASN A 120 -1.48 -1.13 12.28
CA ASN A 120 -0.16 -0.96 12.87
C ASN A 120 -0.18 -0.69 14.38
N ILE A 121 -1.17 0.06 14.87
CA ILE A 121 -1.38 0.25 16.31
C ILE A 121 -1.83 -1.05 16.99
N LYS A 122 -2.82 -1.76 16.42
CA LYS A 122 -3.36 -3.00 17.00
C LYS A 122 -2.34 -4.14 17.00
N SER A 123 -1.49 -4.18 15.99
CA SER A 123 -0.39 -5.14 15.84
C SER A 123 0.87 -4.72 16.59
N GLN A 124 0.86 -3.56 17.26
CA GLN A 124 1.98 -3.02 18.05
C GLN A 124 3.27 -2.83 17.23
N THR A 125 3.14 -2.62 15.92
CA THR A 125 4.28 -2.27 15.05
C THR A 125 4.60 -0.78 15.11
N VAL A 126 3.66 0.03 15.59
CA VAL A 126 3.81 1.46 15.91
C VAL A 126 3.24 1.71 17.31
N PRO A 127 3.90 2.51 18.16
CA PRO A 127 3.48 2.72 19.55
C PRO A 127 2.26 3.66 19.71
N SER A 128 2.09 4.62 18.80
CA SER A 128 0.99 5.60 18.83
C SER A 128 0.78 6.22 17.44
N TYR A 129 -0.42 6.75 17.18
CA TYR A 129 -0.74 7.28 15.85
C TYR A 129 0.19 8.42 15.42
N ASP A 130 0.59 9.31 16.34
CA ASP A 130 1.51 10.43 16.08
C ASP A 130 2.93 9.99 15.72
N GLN A 131 3.31 8.75 16.08
CA GLN A 131 4.59 8.14 15.72
C GLN A 131 4.48 7.25 14.48
N HIS A 132 3.33 7.22 13.81
CA HIS A 132 3.13 6.40 12.62
C HIS A 132 3.98 6.92 11.44
N HIS A 133 4.62 6.01 10.71
CA HIS A 133 5.53 6.30 9.60
C HIS A 133 4.86 7.04 8.42
N PHE A 134 3.52 7.04 8.37
CA PHE A 134 2.76 7.96 7.51
C PHE A 134 3.25 9.41 7.62
N GLY A 135 3.50 9.92 8.84
CA GLY A 135 3.94 11.31 9.04
C GLY A 135 5.22 11.64 8.27
N PHE A 136 6.20 10.74 8.34
CA PHE A 136 7.45 10.87 7.58
C PHE A 136 7.19 10.85 6.07
N TRP A 137 6.57 9.79 5.55
CA TRP A 137 6.35 9.61 4.12
C TRP A 137 5.52 10.73 3.50
N TYR A 138 4.50 11.19 4.22
CA TYR A 138 3.68 12.32 3.81
C TYR A 138 4.46 13.64 3.81
N SER A 139 5.29 13.90 4.85
CA SER A 139 6.08 15.13 4.95
C SER A 139 7.08 15.31 3.81
N VAL A 140 7.58 14.22 3.23
CA VAL A 140 8.50 14.23 2.08
C VAL A 140 7.78 14.10 0.73
N ALA A 141 6.45 14.31 0.71
CA ALA A 141 5.58 14.22 -0.45
C ALA A 141 5.75 12.90 -1.22
N HIS A 142 5.87 11.77 -0.50
CA HIS A 142 5.97 10.44 -1.09
C HIS A 142 4.59 9.85 -1.37
N PRO A 143 4.41 9.07 -2.45
CA PRO A 143 3.14 8.39 -2.75
C PRO A 143 2.63 7.54 -1.59
N SER A 144 1.49 7.94 -1.04
CA SER A 144 0.92 7.37 0.19
C SER A 144 -0.56 7.09 -0.01
N VAL A 145 -1.02 5.91 0.39
CA VAL A 145 -2.41 5.46 0.29
C VAL A 145 -2.90 5.03 1.66
N ILE A 146 -3.99 5.60 2.15
CA ILE A 146 -4.62 5.15 3.39
C ILE A 146 -5.44 3.89 3.12
N CYS A 147 -5.16 2.83 3.87
CA CYS A 147 -5.79 1.52 3.73
C CYS A 147 -6.32 1.03 5.09
N THR A 148 -7.33 0.16 5.07
CA THR A 148 -7.87 -0.45 6.30
C THR A 148 -7.08 -1.65 6.78
N ASP A 149 -6.29 -2.26 5.90
CA ASP A 149 -5.87 -3.65 6.04
C ASP A 149 -7.13 -4.52 6.25
N ASP A 150 -7.23 -5.25 7.35
CA ASP A 150 -8.39 -6.04 7.73
C ASP A 150 -9.47 -5.24 8.51
N LYS A 151 -10.37 -4.55 7.79
CA LYS A 151 -11.45 -3.76 8.42
C LYS A 151 -12.28 -4.54 9.46
N GLY A 152 -12.49 -5.83 9.24
CA GLY A 152 -13.27 -6.70 10.12
C GLY A 152 -12.50 -7.12 11.37
N VAL A 153 -11.23 -7.50 11.22
CA VAL A 153 -10.36 -7.93 12.32
C VAL A 153 -10.05 -6.76 13.25
N PHE A 154 -9.74 -5.60 12.68
CA PHE A 154 -9.36 -4.40 13.43
C PHE A 154 -10.55 -3.51 13.83
N ALA A 155 -11.77 -3.90 13.46
CA ALA A 155 -13.01 -3.17 13.75
C ALA A 155 -12.92 -1.68 13.36
N THR A 156 -12.47 -1.40 12.14
CA THR A 156 -12.32 -0.05 11.58
C THR A 156 -13.06 0.10 10.24
N SER A 157 -13.03 1.29 9.66
CA SER A 157 -13.52 1.59 8.31
C SER A 157 -12.57 2.53 7.59
N LEU A 158 -12.62 2.57 6.25
CA LEU A 158 -11.76 3.47 5.49
C LEU A 158 -11.97 4.94 5.89
N SER A 159 -13.22 5.36 6.12
CA SER A 159 -13.53 6.71 6.61
C SER A 159 -12.87 7.02 7.95
N GLN A 160 -12.84 6.04 8.87
CA GLN A 160 -12.18 6.17 10.16
C GLN A 160 -10.66 6.28 10.00
N GLU A 161 -10.03 5.51 9.09
CA GLU A 161 -8.59 5.64 8.82
C GLU A 161 -8.22 7.03 8.28
N TYR A 162 -9.04 7.59 7.38
CA TYR A 162 -8.85 8.97 6.89
C TYR A 162 -9.04 10.00 8.01
N GLN A 163 -10.03 9.82 8.88
CA GLN A 163 -10.25 10.69 10.04
C GLN A 163 -9.04 10.65 10.99
N LEU A 164 -8.56 9.45 11.33
CA LEU A 164 -7.38 9.25 12.18
C LEU A 164 -6.15 9.93 11.59
N ALA A 165 -5.89 9.74 10.29
CA ALA A 165 -4.79 10.41 9.61
C ALA A 165 -4.93 11.94 9.65
N ALA A 166 -6.14 12.47 9.42
CA ALA A 166 -6.41 13.90 9.42
C ALA A 166 -6.20 14.54 10.80
N GLU A 167 -6.77 13.95 11.85
CA GLU A 167 -6.68 14.45 13.22
C GLU A 167 -5.26 14.33 13.76
N THR A 168 -4.59 13.20 13.52
CA THR A 168 -3.24 12.93 14.04
C THR A 168 -2.19 13.84 13.40
N PHE A 169 -2.27 14.04 12.07
CA PHE A 169 -1.26 14.76 11.31
C PHE A 169 -1.71 16.18 10.90
N ASN A 170 -2.79 16.68 11.50
CA ASN A 170 -3.37 18.01 11.26
C ASN A 170 -3.59 18.30 9.77
N LEU A 171 -4.12 17.33 9.03
CA LEU A 171 -4.36 17.49 7.60
C LEU A 171 -5.59 18.36 7.37
N THR A 172 -5.45 19.34 6.49
CA THR A 172 -6.59 20.14 6.01
C THR A 172 -7.54 19.29 5.18
N PRO A 173 -8.82 19.70 5.03
CA PRO A 173 -9.77 19.01 4.15
C PRO A 173 -9.26 18.87 2.71
N SER A 174 -8.50 19.85 2.19
CA SER A 174 -7.88 19.74 0.85
C SER A 174 -6.78 18.67 0.82
N GLN A 175 -5.95 18.57 1.85
CA GLN A 175 -4.91 17.54 1.93
C GLN A 175 -5.51 16.12 2.04
N VAL A 176 -6.58 15.96 2.82
CA VAL A 176 -7.34 14.70 2.89
C VAL A 176 -7.95 14.35 1.54
N TRP A 177 -8.51 15.34 0.85
CA TRP A 177 -9.02 15.18 -0.52
C TRP A 177 -7.92 14.73 -1.48
N ASP A 178 -6.77 15.40 -1.46
CA ASP A 178 -5.67 15.13 -2.38
C ASP A 178 -5.07 13.74 -2.11
N LEU A 179 -4.95 13.29 -0.85
CA LEU A 179 -4.60 11.90 -0.52
C LEU A 179 -5.55 10.88 -1.17
N SER A 180 -6.86 11.12 -1.06
CA SER A 180 -7.87 10.26 -1.66
C SER A 180 -7.79 10.28 -3.19
N TYR A 181 -7.64 11.45 -3.79
CA TYR A 181 -7.57 11.61 -5.24
C TYR A 181 -6.30 11.01 -5.85
N GLU A 182 -5.15 11.25 -5.23
CA GLU A 182 -3.86 10.74 -5.72
C GLU A 182 -3.79 9.22 -5.66
N SER A 183 -4.53 8.56 -4.76
CA SER A 183 -4.61 7.09 -4.72
C SER A 183 -5.04 6.45 -6.05
N ILE A 184 -5.79 7.18 -6.88
CA ILE A 184 -6.21 6.78 -8.23
C ILE A 184 -4.99 6.54 -9.15
N ASN A 185 -3.87 7.21 -8.89
CA ASN A 185 -2.64 7.02 -9.66
C ASN A 185 -1.96 5.68 -9.37
N TYR A 186 -2.26 5.05 -8.23
CA TYR A 186 -1.56 3.87 -7.73
C TYR A 186 -2.37 2.58 -7.87
N ILE A 187 -3.59 2.68 -8.39
CA ILE A 187 -4.41 1.50 -8.72
C ILE A 187 -3.79 0.70 -9.86
N PHE A 188 -3.98 -0.61 -9.83
CA PHE A 188 -3.56 -1.53 -10.89
C PHE A 188 -4.51 -1.56 -12.09
N ALA A 189 -5.67 -0.90 -11.99
CA ALA A 189 -6.69 -0.89 -13.03
C ALA A 189 -6.27 -0.12 -14.29
N SER A 190 -7.01 -0.38 -15.36
CA SER A 190 -6.84 0.23 -16.67
C SER A 190 -6.89 1.77 -16.66
N ASN A 191 -6.31 2.38 -17.70
CA ASN A 191 -6.35 3.83 -17.89
C ASN A 191 -7.78 4.37 -18.04
N ASN A 192 -8.70 3.55 -18.56
CA ASN A 192 -10.12 3.91 -18.65
C ASN A 192 -10.72 4.07 -17.25
N THR A 193 -10.60 3.04 -16.40
CA THR A 193 -11.04 3.07 -15.00
C THR A 193 -10.42 4.25 -14.24
N ARG A 194 -9.12 4.50 -14.42
CA ARG A 194 -8.44 5.66 -13.83
C ARG A 194 -9.07 6.98 -14.26
N SER A 195 -9.38 7.14 -15.55
CA SER A 195 -9.97 8.35 -16.10
C SER A 195 -11.40 8.58 -15.60
N GLU A 196 -12.20 7.52 -15.49
CA GLU A 196 -13.55 7.57 -14.93
C GLU A 196 -13.55 7.97 -13.45
N LEU A 197 -12.68 7.35 -12.64
CA LEU A 197 -12.51 7.70 -11.23
C LEU A 197 -12.10 9.16 -11.06
N ARG A 198 -11.13 9.65 -11.85
CA ARG A 198 -10.72 11.06 -11.82
C ARG A 198 -11.88 12.00 -12.13
N LYS A 199 -12.66 11.72 -13.19
CA LYS A 199 -13.86 12.52 -13.53
C LYS A 199 -14.85 12.56 -12.35
N ARG A 200 -15.11 11.40 -11.74
CA ARG A 200 -16.02 11.29 -10.59
C ARG A 200 -15.52 12.10 -9.39
N TRP A 201 -14.24 11.99 -9.04
CA TRP A 201 -13.66 12.77 -7.95
C TRP A 201 -13.72 14.27 -8.26
N THR A 202 -13.29 14.70 -9.45
CA THR A 202 -13.34 16.13 -9.82
C THR A 202 -14.75 16.71 -9.69
N HIS A 203 -15.79 15.96 -10.10
CA HIS A 203 -17.18 16.39 -9.90
C HIS A 203 -17.57 16.47 -8.41
N LEU A 204 -17.09 15.53 -7.59
CA LEU A 204 -17.35 15.52 -6.15
C LEU A 204 -16.58 16.61 -5.39
N LYS A 205 -15.42 17.08 -5.90
CA LYS A 205 -14.56 18.05 -5.22
C LYS A 205 -15.32 19.32 -4.84
N GLN A 206 -16.16 19.82 -5.74
CA GLN A 206 -16.98 21.01 -5.49
C GLN A 206 -18.02 20.78 -4.39
N LYS A 207 -18.61 19.59 -4.30
CA LYS A 207 -19.61 19.27 -3.27
C LYS A 207 -18.97 19.09 -1.90
N VAL A 208 -17.75 18.55 -1.86
CA VAL A 208 -17.05 18.21 -0.61
C VAL A 208 -16.26 19.39 -0.06
N LEU A 209 -15.57 20.15 -0.91
CA LEU A 209 -14.73 21.28 -0.50
C LEU A 209 -15.36 22.65 -0.77
N GLY A 210 -16.37 22.73 -1.63
CA GLY A 210 -17.03 23.99 -2.02
C GLY A 210 -18.18 24.43 -1.11
N CYS A 211 -18.55 23.65 -0.09
CA CYS A 211 -19.54 24.05 0.92
C CYS A 211 -18.99 25.05 1.97
N ASN A 212 -18.00 25.86 1.62
CA ASN A 212 -17.49 26.96 2.46
C ASN A 212 -17.98 28.34 2.05
N GLU A 213 -18.98 28.43 1.16
CA GLU A 213 -19.68 29.69 0.91
C GLU A 213 -21.18 29.56 1.27
N VAL A 214 -21.57 30.31 2.33
CA VAL A 214 -22.89 30.97 2.54
C VAL A 214 -23.94 30.06 3.23
N ASN A 215 -24.45 30.27 4.48
CA ASN A 215 -25.01 31.50 5.07
C ASN A 215 -25.46 31.41 6.57
N TYR A 216 -25.40 32.57 7.26
CA TYR A 216 -26.11 33.10 8.46
C TYR A 216 -26.10 32.29 9.80
N PHE A 217 -25.58 32.82 10.91
CA PHE A 217 -25.94 34.07 11.62
C PHE A 217 -24.73 34.82 12.21
#